data_AF-A0A3E4U5A1-F1
#
_entry.id   AF-A0A3E4U5A1-F1
#
_cell.length_a   1.000
_cell.length_b   1.000
_cell.length_c   1.000
_cell.angle_alpha   90.00
_cell.angle_beta   90.00
_cell.angle_gamma   90.00
#
_symmetry.space_group_name_H-M   'P 1'
#
loop_
_entity.id
_entity.type
_entity.pdbx_description
1 polymer ?
#
loop_
_entity_poly.entity_id
_entity_poly.type
_entity_poly.pdbx_seq_one_letter_code
_entity_poly.pdbx_strand_id
1 'polypeptide(L)'
;MGLEKIAEYKKKLNMTTFELSYRSGVPLGTLNKILSGATKDPKLETLKAIARVLGLSLDDFDDTNKSDKLNIDINAVPTYDDVITVYTRSRKNLSQEEKMRLARIILSSDEDGE
;
A
#
# COMPACT_ATOMS: atom_id res chain seq x y z
N MET A 1 -16.39 -10.97 -9.08
CA MET A 1 -14.93 -10.79 -9.01
C MET A 1 -14.64 -9.33 -9.32
N GLY A 2 -13.79 -8.67 -8.53
CA GLY A 2 -13.46 -7.24 -8.65
C GLY A 2 -12.55 -6.88 -9.82
N LEU A 3 -12.77 -7.50 -10.99
CA LEU A 3 -11.96 -7.30 -12.19
C LEU A 3 -12.14 -5.90 -12.80
N GLU A 4 -13.22 -5.18 -12.46
CA GLU A 4 -13.38 -3.77 -12.84
C GLU A 4 -12.23 -2.87 -12.35
N LYS A 5 -11.59 -3.25 -11.23
CA LYS A 5 -10.44 -2.53 -10.66
C LYS A 5 -9.26 -2.49 -11.61
N ILE A 6 -9.12 -3.47 -12.52
CA ILE A 6 -8.08 -3.46 -13.55
C ILE A 6 -8.24 -2.22 -14.44
N ALA A 7 -9.46 -1.90 -14.86
CA ALA A 7 -9.74 -0.73 -15.71
C ALA A 7 -9.47 0.58 -14.96
N GLU A 8 -9.86 0.63 -13.68
CA GLU A 8 -9.68 1.80 -12.83
C GLU A 8 -8.21 2.11 -12.56
N TYR A 9 -7.43 1.11 -12.12
CA TYR A 9 -6.00 1.27 -11.83
C TYR A 9 -5.19 1.54 -13.10
N LYS A 10 -5.55 0.92 -14.21
CA LYS A 10 -4.94 1.25 -15.52
C LYS A 10 -5.11 2.73 -15.85
N LYS A 11 -6.31 3.29 -15.62
CA LYS A 11 -6.59 4.72 -15.83
C LYS A 11 -5.82 5.61 -14.85
N LYS A 12 -5.72 5.22 -13.58
CA LYS A 12 -4.92 5.91 -12.55
C LYS A 12 -3.44 5.98 -12.90
N LEU A 13 -2.91 4.93 -13.53
CA LEU A 13 -1.52 4.85 -13.99
C LEU A 13 -1.30 5.46 -15.39
N ASN A 14 -2.30 6.08 -16.00
CA ASN A 14 -2.25 6.62 -17.36
C ASN A 14 -1.77 5.59 -18.42
N MET A 15 -2.04 4.30 -18.17
CA MET A 15 -1.52 3.19 -18.98
C MET A 15 -2.52 2.79 -20.09
N THR A 16 -2.01 2.44 -21.27
CA THR A 16 -2.86 1.89 -22.34
C THR A 16 -3.08 0.38 -22.16
N THR A 17 -4.14 -0.18 -22.76
CA THR A 17 -4.34 -1.65 -22.74
C THR A 17 -3.20 -2.37 -23.47
N PHE A 18 -2.62 -1.73 -24.51
CA PHE A 18 -1.46 -2.25 -25.21
C PHE A 18 -0.23 -2.31 -24.31
N GLU A 19 0.04 -1.26 -23.56
CA GLU A 19 1.16 -1.24 -22.62
C GLU A 19 0.97 -2.24 -21.49
N LEU A 20 -0.26 -2.37 -20.96
CA LEU A 20 -0.58 -3.39 -19.96
C LEU A 20 -0.35 -4.80 -20.54
N SER A 21 -0.73 -5.04 -21.79
CA SER A 21 -0.48 -6.31 -22.49
C SER A 21 1.02 -6.60 -22.62
N TYR A 22 1.79 -5.61 -23.09
CA TYR A 22 3.22 -5.73 -23.26
C TYR A 22 3.95 -5.98 -21.94
N ARG A 23 3.62 -5.24 -20.88
CA ARG A 23 4.28 -5.34 -19.56
C ARG A 23 3.86 -6.58 -18.78
N SER A 24 2.61 -7.03 -18.92
CA SER A 24 2.11 -8.23 -18.23
C SER A 24 2.41 -9.53 -18.97
N GLY A 25 2.75 -9.46 -20.26
CA GLY A 25 2.86 -10.65 -21.12
C GLY A 25 1.51 -11.31 -21.42
N VAL A 26 0.39 -10.69 -21.01
CA VAL A 26 -0.96 -11.19 -21.30
C VAL A 26 -1.40 -10.67 -22.67
N PRO A 27 -1.91 -11.53 -23.58
CA PRO A 27 -2.35 -11.09 -24.90
C PRO A 27 -3.44 -10.02 -24.84
N LEU A 28 -3.38 -9.04 -25.75
CA LEU A 28 -4.34 -7.94 -25.84
C LEU A 28 -5.79 -8.44 -25.95
N GLY A 29 -6.02 -9.50 -26.73
CA GLY A 29 -7.34 -10.11 -26.87
C GLY A 29 -7.88 -10.69 -25.55
N THR A 30 -7.01 -11.28 -24.73
CA THR A 30 -7.36 -11.79 -23.40
C THR A 30 -7.69 -10.64 -22.46
N LEU A 31 -6.85 -9.59 -22.44
CA LEU A 31 -7.12 -8.38 -21.65
C LEU A 31 -8.44 -7.73 -22.03
N ASN A 32 -8.74 -7.59 -23.33
CA ASN A 32 -10.00 -7.02 -23.78
C ASN A 32 -11.21 -7.84 -23.33
N LYS A 33 -11.13 -9.17 -23.34
CA LYS A 33 -12.20 -10.05 -22.83
C LYS A 33 -12.39 -9.94 -21.32
N ILE A 34 -11.31 -9.76 -20.57
CA ILE A 34 -11.37 -9.54 -19.12
C ILE A 34 -11.99 -8.16 -18.83
N LEU A 35 -11.50 -7.11 -19.50
CA LEU A 35 -11.98 -5.73 -19.33
C LEU A 35 -13.43 -5.53 -19.78
N SER A 36 -13.89 -6.27 -20.79
CA SER A 36 -15.29 -6.25 -21.23
C SER A 36 -16.21 -7.12 -20.37
N GLY A 37 -15.68 -7.86 -19.40
CA GLY A 37 -16.43 -8.80 -18.56
C GLY A 37 -16.82 -10.11 -19.26
N ALA A 38 -16.37 -10.34 -20.50
CA ALA A 38 -16.59 -11.60 -21.21
C ALA A 38 -15.85 -12.78 -20.57
N THR A 39 -14.74 -12.52 -19.87
CA THR A 39 -14.03 -13.50 -19.05
C THR A 39 -14.21 -13.15 -17.58
N LYS A 40 -15.07 -13.91 -16.89
CA LYS A 40 -15.33 -13.75 -15.46
C LYS A 40 -14.24 -14.40 -14.60
N ASP A 41 -13.71 -15.54 -15.03
CA ASP A 41 -12.70 -16.33 -14.30
C ASP A 41 -11.38 -16.45 -15.08
N PRO A 42 -10.53 -15.41 -15.10
CA PRO A 42 -9.20 -15.52 -15.68
C PRO A 42 -8.32 -16.49 -14.88
N LYS A 43 -7.37 -17.15 -15.55
CA LYS A 43 -6.40 -18.02 -14.88
C LYS A 43 -5.60 -17.23 -13.84
N LEU A 44 -5.25 -17.90 -12.73
CA LEU A 44 -4.46 -17.31 -11.64
C LEU A 44 -3.17 -16.65 -12.14
N GLU A 45 -2.46 -17.29 -13.07
CA GLU A 45 -1.23 -16.74 -13.65
C GLU A 45 -1.46 -15.43 -14.42
N THR A 46 -2.57 -15.35 -15.17
CA THR A 46 -2.99 -14.14 -15.88
C THR A 46 -3.32 -13.02 -14.91
N LEU A 47 -4.06 -13.32 -13.84
CA LEU A 47 -4.40 -12.35 -12.81
C LEU A 47 -3.15 -11.86 -12.07
N LYS A 48 -2.23 -12.77 -11.69
CA LYS A 48 -0.94 -12.45 -11.07
C LYS A 48 -0.08 -11.53 -11.95
N ALA A 49 -0.02 -11.80 -13.24
CA ALA A 49 0.77 -11.00 -14.17
C ALA A 49 0.23 -9.56 -14.28
N ILE A 50 -1.09 -9.41 -14.38
CA ILE A 50 -1.76 -8.10 -14.39
C ILE A 50 -1.56 -7.37 -13.05
N ALA A 51 -1.77 -8.07 -11.94
CA ALA A 51 -1.60 -7.55 -10.58
C ALA A 51 -0.20 -6.93 -10.37
N ARG A 52 0.84 -7.66 -10.77
CA ARG A 52 2.24 -7.22 -10.64
C ARG A 52 2.53 -5.92 -11.40
N VAL A 53 1.95 -5.75 -12.60
CA VAL A 53 2.14 -4.52 -13.39
C VAL A 53 1.37 -3.34 -12.80
N LEU A 54 0.18 -3.59 -12.26
CA LEU A 54 -0.68 -2.57 -11.66
C LEU A 54 -0.31 -2.23 -10.21
N GLY A 55 0.65 -2.93 -9.60
CA GLY A 55 1.03 -2.75 -8.19
C GLY A 55 -0.04 -3.24 -7.22
N LEU A 56 -0.87 -4.20 -7.65
CA LEU A 56 -1.98 -4.76 -6.87
C LEU A 56 -1.63 -6.15 -6.34
N SER A 57 -2.29 -6.54 -5.26
CA SER A 57 -2.31 -7.92 -4.77
C SER A 57 -3.45 -8.72 -5.41
N LEU A 58 -3.44 -10.04 -5.27
CA LEU A 58 -4.58 -10.85 -5.75
C LEU A 58 -5.87 -10.57 -4.94
N ASP A 59 -5.74 -10.22 -3.66
CA ASP A 59 -6.84 -9.82 -2.78
C ASP A 59 -7.52 -8.54 -3.28
N ASP A 60 -6.83 -7.70 -4.06
CA ASP A 60 -7.44 -6.55 -4.74
C ASP A 60 -8.55 -6.95 -5.70
N PHE A 61 -8.48 -8.12 -6.33
CA PHE A 61 -9.50 -8.57 -7.29
C PHE A 61 -10.60 -9.43 -6.66
N ASP A 62 -10.51 -9.68 -5.36
CA ASP A 62 -11.56 -10.40 -4.64
C ASP A 62 -12.73 -9.45 -4.32
N ASP A 63 -13.94 -10.01 -4.31
CA ASP A 63 -15.19 -9.31 -3.95
C ASP A 63 -15.34 -9.14 -2.45
N THR A 64 -14.39 -9.66 -1.64
CA THR A 64 -14.34 -9.36 -0.21
C THR A 64 -14.24 -7.85 -0.06
N ASN A 65 -15.35 -7.22 0.35
CA ASN A 65 -15.50 -5.80 0.63
C ASN A 65 -14.22 -5.22 1.24
N LYS A 66 -13.41 -4.54 0.41
CA LYS A 66 -12.16 -3.90 0.84
C LYS A 66 -12.38 -2.68 1.74
N SER A 67 -13.63 -2.29 1.96
CA SER A 67 -14.02 -1.37 3.02
C SER A 67 -13.49 -1.79 4.39
N ASP A 68 -13.18 -3.08 4.60
CA ASP A 68 -12.76 -3.59 5.89
C ASP A 68 -11.24 -3.77 6.06
N LYS A 69 -10.44 -3.80 4.97
CA LYS A 69 -9.00 -4.14 5.07
C LYS A 69 -8.01 -2.98 4.87
N LEU A 70 -8.49 -1.80 4.46
CA LEU A 70 -7.65 -0.59 4.37
C LEU A 70 -8.22 0.58 5.20
N ASN A 71 -9.00 0.28 6.24
CA ASN A 71 -9.24 1.23 7.32
C ASN A 71 -8.10 1.08 8.34
N ILE A 72 -6.85 1.28 7.88
CA ILE A 72 -5.82 1.73 8.81
C ILE A 72 -6.27 3.15 9.11
N ASP A 73 -6.99 3.31 10.22
CA ASP A 73 -7.26 4.63 10.77
C ASP A 73 -5.88 5.25 11.02
N ILE A 74 -5.48 6.16 10.15
CA ILE A 74 -4.22 6.90 10.24
C ILE A 74 -4.13 7.73 11.53
N ASN A 75 -5.25 7.92 12.25
CA ASN A 75 -5.29 8.51 13.59
C ASN A 75 -5.18 7.44 14.71
N ALA A 76 -5.28 6.15 14.40
CA ALA A 76 -5.02 5.05 15.34
C ALA A 76 -3.55 4.60 15.32
N VAL A 77 -2.77 5.02 14.33
CA VAL A 77 -1.31 4.91 14.37
C VAL A 77 -0.79 6.06 15.25
N PRO A 78 -0.19 5.79 16.42
CA PRO A 78 0.29 6.85 17.30
C PRO A 78 1.35 7.66 16.55
N THR A 79 1.15 8.98 16.51
CA THR A 79 2.09 9.88 15.87
C THR A 79 3.38 9.98 16.69
N TYR A 80 4.43 10.52 16.10
CA TYR A 80 5.66 10.85 16.82
C TYR A 80 5.40 11.73 18.06
N ASP A 81 4.39 12.59 18.00
CA ASP A 81 3.98 13.44 19.13
C ASP A 81 3.22 12.65 20.21
N ASP A 82 2.41 11.66 19.83
CA ASP A 82 1.72 10.78 20.78
C ASP A 82 2.71 9.93 21.59
N VAL A 83 3.74 9.38 20.94
CA VAL A 83 4.76 8.59 21.64
C VAL A 83 5.63 9.44 22.56
N ILE A 84 5.97 10.68 22.16
CA ILE A 84 6.62 11.66 23.04
C ILE A 84 5.72 12.02 24.22
N THR A 85 4.43 12.23 23.95
CA THR A 85 3.44 12.57 24.98
C THR A 85 3.28 11.43 25.98
N VAL A 86 3.30 10.16 25.57
CA VAL A 86 3.29 9.01 26.49
C VAL A 86 4.56 8.97 27.34
N TYR A 87 5.73 9.19 26.71
CA TYR A 87 7.02 9.18 27.40
C TYR A 87 7.14 10.33 28.43
N THR A 88 6.59 11.50 28.11
CA THR A 88 6.64 12.71 28.95
C THR A 88 5.47 12.83 29.92
N ARG A 89 4.29 12.26 29.64
CA ARG A 89 3.16 12.20 30.58
C ARG A 89 3.39 11.22 31.73
N SER A 90 4.15 10.14 31.49
CA SER A 90 4.41 9.13 32.52
C SER A 90 5.20 9.67 33.72
N ARG A 91 5.87 10.84 33.58
CA ARG A 91 6.31 11.65 34.72
C ARG A 91 6.17 13.13 34.38
N LYS A 92 5.13 13.76 34.92
CA LYS A 92 4.94 15.21 34.91
C LYS A 92 6.28 15.97 34.98
N ASN A 93 6.50 16.79 33.94
CA ASN A 93 7.48 17.88 33.82
C ASN A 93 8.96 17.50 33.59
N LEU A 94 9.28 17.03 32.38
CA LEU A 94 10.66 17.01 31.90
C LEU A 94 11.13 18.43 31.52
N SER A 95 12.24 18.89 32.11
CA SER A 95 12.91 20.16 31.83
C SER A 95 13.49 20.20 30.40
N GLN A 96 13.70 21.41 29.86
CA GLN A 96 14.35 21.60 28.55
C GLN A 96 15.72 20.90 28.45
N GLU A 97 16.44 20.81 29.58
CA GLU A 97 17.72 20.09 29.63
C GLU A 97 17.55 18.58 29.44
N GLU A 98 16.55 17.98 30.09
CA GLU A 98 16.27 16.55 29.99
C GLU A 98 15.78 16.17 28.59
N LYS A 99 15.02 17.07 27.95
CA LYS A 99 14.63 16.94 26.53
C LYS A 99 15.86 16.98 25.62
N MET A 100 16.79 17.91 25.86
CA MET A 100 18.05 17.99 25.09
C MET A 100 18.94 16.77 25.29
N ARG A 101 18.97 16.18 26.49
CA ARG A 101 19.72 14.94 26.73
C ARG A 101 19.11 13.76 25.98
N LEU A 102 17.77 13.62 25.99
CA LEU A 102 17.10 12.55 25.28
C LEU A 102 17.34 12.64 23.76
N ALA A 103 17.21 13.84 23.20
CA ALA A 103 17.50 14.11 21.80
C ALA A 103 18.95 13.76 21.43
N ARG A 104 19.92 14.10 22.31
CA ARG A 104 21.33 13.77 22.11
C ARG A 104 21.57 12.26 22.10
N ILE A 105 20.96 11.50 23.01
CA ILE A 105 21.12 10.04 23.08
C ILE A 105 20.61 9.38 21.79
N ILE A 106 19.41 9.77 21.33
CA ILE A 106 18.81 9.22 20.09
C ILE A 106 19.70 9.51 18.89
N LEU A 107 20.20 10.74 18.75
CA LEU A 107 21.08 11.13 17.64
C LEU A 107 22.49 10.52 17.72
N SER A 108 22.97 10.17 18.91
CA SER A 108 24.23 9.44 19.09
C SER A 108 24.10 7.92 18.93
N SER A 109 22.88 7.37 19.02
CA SER A 109 22.63 5.93 18.84
C SER A 109 22.56 5.49 17.38
N ASP A 110 22.59 6.43 16.43
CA ASP A 110 22.69 6.15 15.00
C ASP A 110 24.15 5.97 14.50
N GLU A 111 25.16 6.07 15.39
CA GLU A 111 26.58 5.87 15.01
C GLU A 111 27.12 4.45 15.24
N ASP A 112 26.38 3.52 15.86
CA ASP A 112 26.81 2.12 16.02
C ASP A 112 26.11 1.22 14.99
N GLY A 113 26.52 1.35 13.73
CA GLY A 113 26.08 0.51 12.62
C GLY A 113 27.23 0.15 11.68
N GLU A 114 28.28 -0.47 12.23
CA GLU A 114 29.25 -1.29 11.47
C GLU A 114 28.92 -2.78 11.66
#